data_AF-A0A820QLZ1-F1
#
_entry.id   AF-A0A820QLZ1-F1
#
_cell.length_a   1.000
_cell.length_b   1.000
_cell.length_c   1.000
_cell.angle_alpha   90.00
_cell.angle_beta   90.00
_cell.angle_gamma   90.00
#
_symmetry.space_group_name_H-M   'P 1'
#
loop_
_entity.id
_entity.type
_entity.pdbx_description
1 polymer ?
#
loop_
_entity_poly.entity_id
_entity_poly.type
_entity_poly.pdbx_seq_one_letter_code
_entity_poly.pdbx_strand_id
1 'polypeptide(L)' 'GYDGLSLLQTVEKYDINLGRWSPMAPMLTPRSGAGCATIDQYIFACGGF' A
#
# COMPACT_ATOMS: atom_id res chain seq x y z
N GLY A 1 -0.91 4.66 3.71
CA GLY A 1 -1.98 4.78 4.72
C GLY A 1 -1.56 5.74 5.81
N TYR A 2 -2.22 5.68 6.97
CA TYR A 2 -1.89 6.48 8.16
C TYR A 2 -2.15 5.63 9.40
N ASP A 3 -1.20 5.57 10.33
CA ASP A 3 -1.27 4.75 11.55
C ASP A 3 -1.76 5.51 12.80
N GLY A 4 -2.16 6.77 12.63
CA GLY A 4 -2.50 7.66 13.75
C GLY A 4 -1.35 8.58 14.19
N LEU A 5 -0.13 8.34 13.69
CA LEU A 5 1.05 9.16 14.00
C LEU A 5 1.74 9.65 12.72
N SER A 6 1.91 8.78 11.72
CA SER A 6 2.69 9.03 10.51
C SER A 6 2.01 8.49 9.26
N LEU A 7 2.27 9.17 8.13
CA LEU A 7 1.95 8.63 6.82
C LEU A 7 2.81 7.40 6.54
N LEU A 8 2.20 6.39 5.95
CA LEU A 8 2.84 5.12 5.67
C LEU A 8 3.22 5.03 4.19
N GLN A 9 4.48 4.67 3.94
CA GLN A 9 4.95 4.21 2.64
C GLN A 9 5.05 2.68 2.54
N THR A 10 4.88 1.97 3.65
CA THR A 10 4.90 0.51 3.68
C THR A 10 3.76 -0.05 2.82
N VAL A 11 4.06 -1.18 2.18
CA VAL A 11 3.08 -1.95 1.41
C VAL A 11 3.08 -3.35 2.00
N GLU A 12 1.88 -3.89 2.21
CA GLU A 12 1.69 -5.23 2.77
C GLU A 12 0.81 -6.05 1.84
N LYS A 13 1.11 -7.34 1.72
CA LYS A 13 0.33 -8.31 0.97
C LYS A 13 -0.21 -9.36 1.94
N TYR A 14 -1.52 -9.60 1.87
CA TYR A 14 -2.16 -10.69 2.58
C TYR A 14 -2.06 -11.99 1.77
N ASP A 15 -1.55 -13.05 2.40
CA ASP A 15 -1.58 -14.41 1.86
C ASP A 15 -2.74 -15.19 2.49
N ILE A 16 -3.75 -15.52 1.69
CA ILE A 16 -4.95 -16.23 2.15
C ILE A 16 -4.67 -17.67 2.60
N ASN A 17 -3.62 -18.32 2.08
CA ASN A 17 -3.30 -19.69 2.43
C ASN A 17 -2.61 -19.76 3.79
N LEU A 18 -1.81 -18.74 4.09
CA LEU A 18 -1.07 -18.61 5.34
C LEU A 18 -1.82 -17.79 6.41
N GLY A 19 -2.90 -17.11 6.02
CA GLY A 19 -3.71 -16.28 6.89
C GLY A 19 -2.96 -15.08 7.48
N ARG A 20 -1.90 -14.61 6.81
CA ARG A 20 -0.99 -13.59 7.38
C ARG A 20 -0.64 -12.50 6.38
N TRP A 21 -0.32 -11.33 6.91
CA TRP A 21 0.28 -10.23 6.17
C TRP A 21 1.80 -10.43 6.03
N SER A 22 2.34 -9.94 4.93
CA SER A 22 3.77 -9.96 4.63
C SER A 22 4.19 -8.61 4.03
N PRO A 23 5.40 -8.12 4.34
CA PRO A 23 5.88 -6.86 3.77
C PRO A 23 6.20 -7.02 2.29
N MET A 24 5.95 -5.95 1.53
CA MET A 24 6.31 -5.80 0.13
C MET A 24 7.27 -4.60 -0.04
N ALA A 25 7.74 -4.37 -1.28
CA ALA A 25 8.52 -3.18 -1.59
C ALA A 25 7.72 -1.91 -1.23
N PRO A 26 8.29 -0.99 -0.43
CA PRO A 26 7.60 0.23 -0.05
C PRO A 26 7.42 1.17 -1.25
N MET A 27 6.45 2.07 -1.15
CA MET A 27 6.35 3.21 -2.06
C MET A 27 7.52 4.19 -1.83
N LEU A 28 7.85 4.97 -2.85
CA LEU A 28 8.88 6.01 -2.77
C LEU A 28 8.48 7.21 -1.89
N THR A 29 7.18 7.42 -1.71
CA THR A 29 6.63 8.53 -0.94
C THR A 29 5.49 8.02 -0.07
N PRO A 30 5.51 8.29 1.25
CA PRO A 30 4.37 8.04 2.12
C PRO A 30 3.12 8.73 1.58
N ARG A 31 1.97 8.09 1.70
CA ARG A 31 0.69 8.69 1.27
C ARG A 31 -0.50 8.08 1.99
N SER A 32 -1.52 8.89 2.26
CA SER A 32 -2.85 8.49 2.73
C SER A 32 -3.93 9.12 1.86
N GLY A 33 -5.11 8.49 1.81
CA GLY A 33 -6.23 8.96 0.97
C GLY A 33 -5.97 8.92 -0.53
N ALA A 34 -5.00 8.13 -0.99
CA ALA A 34 -4.72 7.92 -2.41
C ALA A 34 -5.80 7.04 -3.06
N GLY A 35 -6.12 7.32 -4.33
CA GLY A 35 -6.89 6.40 -5.17
C GLY A 35 -6.00 5.29 -5.71
N CYS A 36 -6.50 4.06 -5.73
CA CYS A 36 -5.76 2.90 -6.23
C CYS A 36 -6.51 2.19 -7.36
N ALA A 37 -5.80 1.75 -8.39
CA ALA A 37 -6.35 0.97 -9.50
C ALA A 37 -5.33 -0.07 -10.00
N THR A 38 -5.83 -1.12 -10.64
CA THR A 38 -5.00 -2.12 -11.33
C THR A 38 -5.06 -1.89 -12.83
N ILE A 39 -3.90 -1.90 -13.48
CA ILE A 39 -3.77 -1.91 -14.93
C ILE A 39 -2.80 -3.02 -15.27
N ASP A 40 -3.28 -4.02 -16.03
CA ASP A 40 -2.59 -5.28 -16.27
C ASP A 40 -2.11 -5.94 -14.97
N GLN A 41 -0.80 -6.14 -14.81
CA GLN A 41 -0.18 -6.77 -13.64
C GLN A 41 0.38 -5.74 -12.63
N TYR A 42 0.02 -4.46 -12.77
CA TYR A 42 0.55 -3.39 -11.95
C TYR A 42 -0.55 -2.74 -11.10
N ILE A 43 -0.17 -2.29 -9.91
CA ILE A 43 -1.01 -1.49 -9.01
C ILE A 43 -0.50 -0.05 -9.06
N PHE A 44 -1.42 0.87 -9.35
CA PHE A 44 -1.17 2.30 -9.37
C PHE A 44 -1.82 2.97 -8.18
N ALA A 45 -1.06 3.77 -7.46
CA ALA A 45 -1.56 4.68 -6.43
C ALA A 45 -1.38 6.12 -6.91
N CYS A 46 -2.47 6.88 -6.99
CA CYS A 46 -2.50 8.24 -7.53
C CYS A 46 -3.11 9.22 -6.53
N GLY A 47 -2.47 10.39 -6.39
CA GLY A 47 -2.85 11.39 -5.40
C GLY A 47 -2.60 10.93 -3.96
N GLY A 48 -3.39 11.50 -3.04
CA GLY A 48 -3.21 11.37 -1.59
C GLY A 48 -2.31 12.48 -1.02
N PHE A 49 -2.16 12.45 0.31
CA PHE A 49 -1.30 13.34 1.09
C PHE A 49 -0.28 12.52 1.88
#